data_AF-A0A521VP25-F1
#
_entry.id   AF-A0A521VP25-F1
#
_cell.length_a   1.000
_cell.length_b   1.000
_cell.length_c   1.000
_cell.angle_alpha   90.00
_cell.angle_beta   90.00
_cell.angle_gamma   90.00
#
_symmetry.space_group_name_H-M   'P 1'
#
loop_
_entity.id
_entity.type
_entity.pdbx_description
1 polymer ?
#
loop_
_entity_poly.entity_id
_entity_poly.type
_entity_poly.pdbx_seq_one_letter_code
_entity_poly.pdbx_strand_id
1 'polypeptide(L)'
;HLEYMEAIGDPATDLPIGKTRLNLKAAVAGETHEYTDMYPGMAKSAREEGFAEIADWFETLAKAERSHANRFQKALDQLVD
;
A
#
# COMPACT_ATOMS: atom_id res chain seq x y z
N HIS A 1 -7.44 11.73 -13.56
CA HIS A 1 -6.47 10.76 -13.02
C HIS A 1 -7.13 9.40 -12.81
N LEU A 2 -8.16 9.28 -11.96
CA LEU A 2 -8.86 8.01 -11.74
C LEU A 2 -9.60 7.46 -12.98
N GLU A 3 -10.24 8.31 -13.79
CA GLU A 3 -10.87 7.87 -15.06
C GLU A 3 -9.85 7.26 -16.04
N TYR A 4 -8.61 7.76 -16.03
CA TYR A 4 -7.54 7.18 -16.82
C TYR A 4 -7.09 5.83 -16.24
N MET A 5 -6.91 5.76 -14.93
CA MET A 5 -6.59 4.51 -14.24
C MET A 5 -7.68 3.45 -14.35
N GLU A 6 -8.95 3.83 -14.47
CA GLU A 6 -10.03 2.88 -14.73
C GLU A 6 -9.86 2.17 -16.09
N ALA A 7 -9.31 2.88 -17.08
CA ALA A 7 -9.03 2.29 -18.38
C ALA A 7 -7.77 1.39 -18.40
N ILE A 8 -6.77 1.70 -17.56
CA ILE A 8 -5.44 1.05 -17.64
C ILE A 8 -5.09 0.16 -16.43
N GLY A 9 -5.85 0.22 -15.35
CA GLY A 9 -5.51 -0.38 -14.05
C GLY A 9 -4.61 0.50 -13.17
N ASP A 10 -4.34 0.01 -11.97
CA ASP A 10 -3.37 0.57 -11.04
C ASP A 10 -1.96 0.15 -11.47
N PRO A 11 -1.07 1.09 -11.85
CA PRO A 11 0.28 0.76 -12.28
C PRO A 11 1.17 0.23 -11.15
N ALA A 12 0.79 0.38 -9.87
CA ALA A 12 1.55 -0.15 -8.75
C ALA A 12 1.24 -1.63 -8.46
N THR A 13 0.00 -2.07 -8.75
CA THR A 13 -0.48 -3.40 -8.35
C THR A 13 -0.95 -4.26 -9.53
N ASP A 14 -1.03 -3.69 -10.73
CA ASP A 14 -1.65 -4.27 -11.92
C ASP A 14 -3.13 -4.66 -11.73
N LEU A 15 -3.78 -4.17 -10.68
CA LEU A 15 -5.17 -4.46 -10.39
C LEU A 15 -6.12 -3.44 -11.03
N PRO A 16 -7.36 -3.83 -11.39
CA PRO A 16 -8.34 -2.88 -11.90
C PRO A 16 -8.71 -1.79 -10.89
N ILE A 17 -8.92 -0.57 -11.39
CA ILE A 17 -9.48 0.57 -10.66
C ILE A 17 -10.87 0.89 -11.23
N GLY A 18 -11.79 1.41 -10.42
CA GLY A 18 -13.14 1.79 -10.85
C GLY A 18 -14.12 1.84 -9.67
N LYS A 19 -15.03 0.87 -9.60
CA LYS A 19 -15.98 0.74 -8.48
C LYS A 19 -15.25 0.63 -7.13
N THR A 20 -15.91 1.04 -6.05
CA THR A 20 -15.34 1.02 -4.69
C THR A 20 -14.73 -0.32 -4.31
N ARG A 21 -15.36 -1.45 -4.66
CA ARG A 21 -14.81 -2.79 -4.43
C ARG A 21 -13.47 -3.03 -5.14
N LEU A 22 -13.31 -2.54 -6.36
CA LEU A 22 -12.06 -2.67 -7.12
C LEU A 22 -10.97 -1.78 -6.52
N ASN A 23 -11.31 -0.53 -6.19
CA ASN A 23 -10.38 0.41 -5.56
C ASN A 23 -9.87 -0.11 -4.22
N LEU A 24 -10.75 -0.70 -3.39
CA LEU A 24 -10.35 -1.28 -2.11
C LEU A 24 -9.43 -2.49 -2.29
N LYS A 25 -9.64 -3.32 -3.32
CA LYS A 25 -8.74 -4.45 -3.62
C LYS A 25 -7.36 -3.96 -4.06
N ALA A 26 -7.31 -2.97 -4.96
CA ALA A 26 -6.05 -2.35 -5.39
C ALA A 26 -5.31 -1.72 -4.20
N ALA A 27 -6.03 -0.94 -3.38
CA ALA A 27 -5.46 -0.33 -2.18
C ALA A 27 -4.92 -1.38 -1.19
N VAL A 28 -5.67 -2.45 -0.88
CA VAL A 28 -5.17 -3.51 0.01
C VAL A 28 -3.90 -4.14 -0.55
N ALA A 29 -3.83 -4.41 -1.85
CA ALA A 29 -2.64 -4.99 -2.46
C ALA A 29 -1.43 -4.06 -2.38
N GLY A 30 -1.61 -2.78 -2.71
CA GLY A 30 -0.56 -1.76 -2.65
C GLY A 30 -0.04 -1.60 -1.22
N GLU A 31 -0.94 -1.31 -0.28
CA GLU A 31 -0.61 -1.15 1.14
C GLU A 31 0.09 -2.40 1.71
N THR A 32 -0.34 -3.59 1.29
CA THR A 32 0.31 -4.85 1.69
C THR A 32 1.75 -4.91 1.21
N HIS A 33 1.99 -4.65 -0.08
CA HIS A 33 3.33 -4.62 -0.63
C HIS A 33 4.22 -3.57 0.07
N GLU A 34 3.65 -2.41 0.40
CA GLU A 34 4.36 -1.34 1.09
C GLU A 34 4.87 -1.78 2.47
N TYR A 35 4.01 -2.40 3.29
CA TYR A 35 4.42 -2.81 4.64
C TYR A 35 5.18 -4.13 4.69
N THR A 36 5.02 -5.05 3.72
CA THR A 36 5.71 -6.34 3.73
C THR A 36 7.10 -6.26 3.12
N ASP A 37 7.28 -5.47 2.07
CA ASP A 37 8.48 -5.52 1.25
C ASP A 37 9.12 -4.15 1.06
N MET A 38 8.37 -3.15 0.57
CA MET A 38 8.94 -1.87 0.15
C MET A 38 9.59 -1.11 1.32
N TYR A 39 8.83 -0.78 2.37
CA TYR A 39 9.36 -0.03 3.50
C TYR A 39 10.38 -0.82 4.33
N PRO A 40 10.22 -2.14 4.59
CA PRO A 40 11.27 -2.93 5.19
C PRO A 40 12.57 -2.94 4.37
N GLY A 41 12.48 -3.01 3.03
CA GLY A 41 13.62 -2.91 2.13
C GLY A 41 14.29 -1.55 2.22
N MET A 42 13.51 -0.47 2.16
CA MET A 42 14.01 0.91 2.30
C MET A 42 14.66 1.16 3.66
N ALA A 43 14.07 0.65 4.75
CA ALA A 43 14.64 0.75 6.09
C ALA A 43 16.00 0.04 6.18
N LYS A 44 16.11 -1.17 5.60
CA LYS A 44 17.37 -1.91 5.52
C LYS A 44 18.43 -1.12 4.75
N SER A 45 18.11 -0.63 3.55
CA SER A 45 19.05 0.18 2.76
C SER A 45 19.47 1.45 3.50
N ALA A 46 18.54 2.16 4.15
CA ALA A 46 18.85 3.33 4.96
C ALA A 46 19.80 3.02 6.13
N ARG A 47 19.66 1.87 6.80
CA ARG A 47 20.63 1.41 7.82
C ARG A 47 22.01 1.15 7.21
N GLU A 48 22.07 0.47 6.08
CA GLU A 48 23.33 0.13 5.38
C GLU A 48 24.08 1.38 4.92
N GLU A 49 23.35 2.43 4.54
CA GLU A 49 23.90 3.73 4.13
C GLU A 49 24.20 4.68 5.32
N GLY A 50 23.92 4.27 6.56
CA GLY A 50 24.22 5.04 7.77
C GLY A 50 23.15 6.05 8.18
N PHE A 51 21.96 6.02 7.57
CA PHE A 51 20.84 6.91 7.87
C PHE A 51 19.87 6.28 8.89
N ALA A 52 20.31 6.18 10.14
CA ALA A 52 19.54 5.50 11.19
C ALA A 52 18.14 6.09 11.44
N GLU A 53 18.00 7.41 11.48
CA GLU A 53 16.70 8.08 11.71
C GLU A 53 15.73 7.87 10.53
N ILE A 54 16.25 7.84 9.31
CA ILE A 54 15.45 7.55 8.10
C ILE A 54 14.98 6.09 8.12
N ALA A 55 15.82 5.16 8.57
CA ALA A 55 15.40 3.77 8.73
C ALA A 55 14.27 3.62 9.75
N ASP A 56 14.38 4.27 10.91
CA ASP A 56 13.33 4.27 11.94
C ASP A 56 12.01 4.88 11.41
N TRP A 57 12.14 5.91 10.55
CA TRP A 57 11.00 6.50 9.87
C TRP A 57 10.33 5.51 8.90
N PHE A 58 11.09 4.82 8.05
CA PHE A 58 10.53 3.80 7.15
C PHE A 58 9.88 2.63 7.92
N GLU A 59 10.46 2.20 9.05
CA GLU A 59 9.81 1.20 9.92
C GLU A 59 8.50 1.72 10.53
N THR A 60 8.39 3.02 10.77
CA THR A 60 7.15 3.66 11.24
C THR A 60 6.11 3.72 10.14
N LEU A 61 6.49 4.05 8.92
CA LEU A 61 5.61 4.02 7.74
C LEU A 61 5.09 2.60 7.47
N ALA A 62 5.94 1.58 7.53
CA ALA A 62 5.49 0.18 7.41
C ALA A 62 4.37 -0.18 8.42
N LYS A 63 4.46 0.32 9.66
CA LYS A 63 3.40 0.10 10.66
C LYS A 63 2.10 0.85 10.31
N ALA A 64 2.22 2.04 9.72
CA ALA A 64 1.06 2.82 9.26
C ALA A 64 0.35 2.11 8.10
N GLU A 65 1.09 1.67 7.07
CA GLU A 65 0.50 0.98 5.92
C GLU A 65 -0.11 -0.36 6.29
N ARG A 66 0.47 -1.08 7.26
CA ARG A 66 -0.19 -2.26 7.84
C ARG A 66 -1.56 -1.91 8.46
N SER A 67 -1.67 -0.76 9.11
CA SER A 67 -2.95 -0.28 9.65
C SER A 67 -3.94 0.08 8.54
N HIS A 68 -3.47 0.73 7.47
CA HIS A 68 -4.27 1.05 6.29
C HIS A 68 -4.78 -0.22 5.59
N ALA A 69 -3.90 -1.17 5.27
CA ALA A 69 -4.27 -2.46 4.68
C ALA A 69 -5.37 -3.17 5.49
N ASN A 70 -5.22 -3.24 6.82
CA ASN A 70 -6.23 -3.84 7.69
C ASN A 70 -7.58 -3.10 7.65
N ARG A 71 -7.56 -1.76 7.63
CA ARG A 71 -8.78 -0.94 7.57
C ARG A 71 -9.48 -1.07 6.22
N PHE A 72 -8.73 -1.08 5.12
CA PHE A 72 -9.29 -1.26 3.79
C PHE A 72 -9.82 -2.66 3.57
N GLN A 73 -9.12 -3.69 4.05
CA GLN A 73 -9.62 -5.06 4.01
C GLN A 73 -10.94 -5.18 4.79
N LYS A 74 -11.01 -4.61 6.00
CA LYS A 74 -12.26 -4.59 6.77
C LYS A 74 -13.38 -3.87 6.04
N ALA A 75 -13.09 -2.74 5.40
CA ALA A 75 -14.08 -2.01 4.60
C ALA A 75 -14.56 -2.84 3.40
N LEU A 76 -13.65 -3.55 2.72
CA LEU A 76 -13.96 -4.44 1.61
C LEU A 76 -14.85 -5.61 2.03
N ASP A 77 -14.58 -6.21 3.19
CA ASP A 77 -15.36 -7.31 3.75
C ASP A 77 -16.78 -6.88 4.13
N GLN A 78 -16.95 -5.62 4.54
CA GLN A 78 -18.23 -5.05 4.94
C GLN A 78 -19.00 -4.38 3.79
N LEU A 79 -18.36 -4.19 2.64
CA LEU A 79 -18.95 -3.50 1.51
C LEU A 79 -20.08 -4.34 0.89
N VAL A 80 -21.26 -3.73 0.80
CA VAL A 80 -22.41 -4.23 0.06
C VAL A 80 -22.63 -3.30 -1.13
N ASP A 81 -22.44 -3.82 -2.33
CA ASP A 81 -22.50 -3.08 -3.60
C ASP A 81 -23.06 -3.94 -4.75
#